data_AF-A0A2G8KUR7-F1
#
_entry.id   AF-A0A2G8KUR7-F1
#
_cell.length_a   1.000
_cell.length_b   1.000
_cell.length_c   1.000
_cell.angle_alpha   90.00
_cell.angle_beta   90.00
_cell.angle_gamma   90.00
#
_symmetry.space_group_name_H-M   'P 1'
#
loop_
_entity.id
_entity.type
_entity.pdbx_description
1 polymer ?
#
loop_
_entity_poly.entity_id
_entity_poly.type
_entity_poly.pdbx_seq_one_letter_code
_entity_poly.pdbx_strand_id
1 'polypeptide(L)'
;MGTCECDIFTVDNLLMCSKSIIEKNDCKKLLDYFKVPAKESKDIIKSDAPLLSVIHHLTEAGMASVDDISHLMTACSEKGLSQLAAVLTVYQKAQVIQKVLKDQQKALENKRQELSHILTESEDEKQQLTVRLKTTEEERQQLIGILKTTEEERQQFKDALKATEEEGQHLIGRLKATEEESQQFKDALKAKEEERQQLNGRLKTTEEERQQRNDILKATEEEIQLLNERLKTTEEERQQFRDRLNTTEYKLKTLNDEKDELLQKQKEELEGAKSSLRATKDELLKSQLEYAKESMALQEVLKQTREALNQKQLGYYGLVRYYERSFRPMQSFIPHLASYIEGPLETSPERVADLDPGLDSTLNPESDGPVAANAGLFLSLGSLVFGAMMNCSDVEMCSYRWRKTE
;
A
#
# COMPACT_ATOMS: atom_id res chain seq x y z
N MET A 1 -4.56 43.58 -114.71
CA MET A 1 -5.15 43.95 -116.01
C MET A 1 -4.24 44.96 -116.64
N GLY A 2 -3.71 44.71 -117.84
CA GLY A 2 -2.94 45.72 -118.56
C GLY A 2 -3.88 46.79 -119.09
N THR A 3 -3.74 48.02 -118.61
CA THR A 3 -4.40 49.16 -119.23
C THR A 3 -3.72 49.41 -120.57
N CYS A 4 -4.43 49.17 -121.67
CA CYS A 4 -4.02 49.70 -122.97
C CYS A 4 -4.09 51.23 -122.87
N GLU A 5 -2.96 51.89 -122.61
CA GLU A 5 -2.81 53.32 -122.82
C GLU A 5 -2.90 53.60 -124.31
N CYS A 6 -4.14 53.69 -124.81
CA CYS A 6 -4.40 54.45 -126.01
C CYS A 6 -4.11 55.92 -125.66
N ASP A 7 -2.89 56.40 -125.94
CA ASP A 7 -2.59 57.83 -125.87
C ASP A 7 -3.42 58.55 -126.95
N ILE A 8 -4.64 58.94 -126.56
CA ILE A 8 -5.62 59.62 -127.44
C ILE A 8 -5.05 60.93 -128.02
N PHE A 9 -4.03 61.49 -127.37
CA PHE A 9 -3.35 62.74 -127.70
C PHE A 9 -2.04 62.56 -128.50
N THR A 10 -1.95 61.60 -129.43
CA THR A 10 -0.81 61.57 -130.37
C THR A 10 -0.78 62.82 -131.26
N VAL A 11 0.42 63.21 -131.69
CA VAL A 11 0.60 64.25 -132.71
C VAL A 11 -0.10 63.85 -134.01
N ASP A 12 -0.08 62.58 -134.39
CA ASP A 12 -0.77 62.09 -135.60
C ASP A 12 -2.29 62.36 -135.56
N ASN A 13 -2.95 62.18 -134.41
CA ASN A 13 -4.36 62.51 -134.26
C ASN A 13 -4.62 64.02 -134.44
N LEU A 14 -3.72 64.87 -133.89
CA LEU A 14 -3.79 66.33 -134.08
C LEU A 14 -3.58 66.75 -135.55
N LEU A 15 -2.64 66.10 -136.24
CA LEU A 15 -2.32 66.35 -137.64
C LEU A 15 -3.43 65.87 -138.58
N MET A 16 -4.10 64.76 -138.25
CA MET A 16 -5.30 64.30 -138.94
C MET A 16 -6.46 65.30 -138.78
N CYS A 17 -6.68 65.87 -137.59
CA CYS A 17 -7.70 66.89 -137.38
C CYS A 17 -7.38 68.25 -138.04
N SER A 18 -6.10 68.61 -138.15
CA SER A 18 -5.68 69.88 -138.77
C SER A 18 -5.47 69.81 -140.29
N LYS A 19 -5.47 68.62 -140.90
CA LYS A 19 -5.40 68.43 -142.37
C LYS A 19 -6.48 69.20 -143.13
N SER A 20 -7.66 69.39 -142.54
CA SER A 20 -8.79 70.13 -143.15
C SER A 20 -8.75 71.65 -142.91
N ILE A 21 -7.78 72.16 -142.15
CA ILE A 21 -7.71 73.57 -141.70
C ILE A 21 -6.68 74.38 -142.51
N ILE A 22 -5.82 73.72 -143.29
CA ILE A 22 -4.63 74.31 -143.90
C ILE A 22 -4.59 74.01 -145.40
N GLU A 23 -4.46 75.03 -146.24
CA GLU A 23 -4.29 74.84 -147.67
C GLU A 23 -2.82 74.56 -148.07
N LYS A 24 -2.60 74.05 -149.29
CA LYS A 24 -1.24 73.83 -149.82
C LYS A 24 -0.39 75.11 -149.85
N ASN A 25 -1.04 76.27 -150.00
CA ASN A 25 -0.38 77.59 -149.95
C ASN A 25 0.10 77.95 -148.53
N ASP A 26 -0.59 77.50 -147.49
CA ASP A 26 -0.23 77.79 -146.10
C ASP A 26 0.93 76.91 -145.62
N CYS A 27 0.96 75.65 -146.08
CA CYS A 27 2.15 74.79 -145.93
C CYS A 27 3.40 75.45 -146.54
N LYS A 28 3.26 76.13 -147.69
CA LYS A 28 4.36 76.88 -148.30
C LYS A 28 4.82 78.07 -147.44
N LYS A 29 3.89 78.86 -146.87
CA LYS A 29 4.22 79.98 -145.95
C LYS A 29 5.02 79.51 -144.73
N LEU A 30 4.73 78.32 -144.21
CA LEU A 30 5.48 77.70 -143.11
C LEU A 30 6.87 77.24 -143.55
N LEU A 31 6.99 76.56 -144.69
CA LEU A 31 8.30 76.15 -145.25
C LEU A 31 9.21 77.35 -145.53
N ASP A 32 8.64 78.44 -146.06
CA ASP A 32 9.35 79.72 -146.27
C ASP A 32 9.78 80.37 -144.95
N TYR A 33 9.04 80.17 -143.84
CA TYR A 33 9.40 80.67 -142.50
C TYR A 33 10.61 79.94 -141.93
N PHE A 34 10.57 78.60 -141.96
CA PHE A 34 11.65 77.74 -141.48
C PHE A 34 12.84 77.65 -142.46
N LYS A 35 12.81 78.42 -143.56
CA LYS A 35 13.85 78.50 -144.59
C LYS A 35 14.19 77.14 -145.21
N VAL A 36 13.19 76.26 -145.35
CA VAL A 36 13.37 74.93 -145.94
C VAL A 36 13.80 75.06 -147.41
N PRO A 37 14.88 74.38 -147.85
CA PRO A 37 15.39 74.48 -149.21
C PRO A 37 14.32 74.31 -150.28
N ALA A 38 14.38 75.14 -151.33
CA ALA A 38 13.40 75.17 -152.42
C ALA A 38 13.26 73.84 -153.21
N LYS A 39 14.24 72.93 -153.04
CA LYS A 39 14.21 71.57 -153.58
C LYS A 39 13.29 70.67 -152.74
N GLU A 40 13.50 70.64 -151.43
CA GLU A 40 12.74 69.82 -150.47
C GLU A 40 11.30 70.33 -150.33
N SER A 41 11.09 71.65 -150.23
CA SER A 41 9.74 72.22 -150.10
C SER A 41 8.82 71.87 -151.28
N LYS A 42 9.38 71.69 -152.49
CA LYS A 42 8.66 71.29 -153.69
C LYS A 42 8.15 69.85 -153.64
N ASP A 43 8.89 68.97 -152.98
CA ASP A 43 8.53 67.55 -152.85
C ASP A 43 7.55 67.35 -151.67
N ILE A 44 7.74 68.09 -150.57
CA ILE A 44 6.81 68.15 -149.42
C ILE A 44 5.40 68.61 -149.83
N ILE A 45 5.28 69.72 -150.58
CA ILE A 45 3.97 70.29 -150.97
C ILE A 45 3.20 69.38 -151.94
N LYS A 46 3.93 68.51 -152.67
CA LYS A 46 3.34 67.54 -153.60
C LYS A 46 2.78 66.29 -152.93
N SER A 47 3.11 66.02 -151.66
CA SER A 47 2.60 64.83 -150.98
C SER A 47 1.08 64.86 -150.78
N ASP A 48 0.51 63.69 -150.50
CA ASP A 48 -0.92 63.51 -150.21
C ASP A 48 -1.33 64.00 -148.80
N ALA A 49 -0.35 64.39 -147.99
CA ALA A 49 -0.52 64.96 -146.66
C ALA A 49 0.56 66.04 -146.42
N PRO A 50 0.50 67.19 -147.12
CA PRO A 50 1.59 68.16 -147.14
C PRO A 50 1.90 68.72 -145.75
N LEU A 51 0.88 68.95 -144.91
CA LEU A 51 1.07 69.34 -143.50
C LEU A 51 1.89 68.31 -142.70
N LEU A 52 1.54 67.02 -142.83
CA LEU A 52 2.21 65.93 -142.12
C LEU A 52 3.66 65.83 -142.58
N SER A 53 3.91 65.94 -143.89
CA SER A 53 5.26 65.97 -144.45
C SER A 53 6.07 67.20 -144.02
N VAL A 54 5.45 68.38 -143.91
CA VAL A 54 6.10 69.59 -143.34
C VAL A 54 6.52 69.31 -141.90
N ILE A 55 5.61 68.83 -141.07
CA ILE A 55 5.86 68.70 -139.63
C ILE A 55 6.84 67.56 -139.34
N HIS A 56 6.78 66.45 -140.08
CA HIS A 56 7.79 65.39 -140.01
C HIS A 56 9.20 65.94 -140.31
N HIS A 57 9.38 66.70 -141.41
CA HIS A 57 10.67 67.32 -141.72
C HIS A 57 11.11 68.36 -140.69
N LEU A 58 10.19 69.15 -140.13
CA LEU A 58 10.53 70.08 -139.05
C LEU A 58 10.96 69.34 -137.78
N THR A 59 10.40 68.16 -137.50
CA THR A 59 10.82 67.29 -136.40
C THR A 59 12.16 66.60 -136.67
N GLU A 60 12.37 66.06 -137.86
CA GLU A 60 13.66 65.48 -138.30
C GLU A 60 14.79 66.53 -138.29
N ALA A 61 14.49 67.77 -138.66
CA ALA A 61 15.44 68.89 -138.63
C ALA A 61 15.65 69.48 -137.20
N GLY A 62 14.97 68.95 -136.18
CA GLY A 62 15.04 69.45 -134.80
C GLY A 62 14.42 70.84 -134.59
N MET A 63 13.63 71.35 -135.54
CA MET A 63 13.01 72.68 -135.52
C MET A 63 11.66 72.71 -134.78
N ALA A 64 11.05 71.53 -134.54
CA ALA A 64 9.89 71.35 -133.69
C ALA A 64 9.98 70.00 -132.97
N SER A 65 9.62 69.93 -131.69
CA SER A 65 9.53 68.67 -130.95
C SER A 65 8.08 68.25 -130.74
N VAL A 66 7.85 66.94 -130.58
CA VAL A 66 6.55 66.38 -130.15
C VAL A 66 6.13 66.93 -128.78
N ASP A 67 7.09 67.21 -127.90
CA ASP A 67 6.86 67.78 -126.56
C ASP A 67 6.95 69.32 -126.52
N ASP A 68 7.53 69.94 -127.56
CA ASP A 68 7.70 71.39 -127.67
C ASP A 68 7.42 71.89 -129.10
N ILE A 69 6.15 72.20 -129.31
CA ILE A 69 5.63 72.83 -130.53
C ILE A 69 5.63 74.37 -130.44
N SER A 70 6.32 74.99 -129.48
CA SER A 70 6.29 76.46 -129.27
C SER A 70 6.82 77.25 -130.47
N HIS A 71 7.86 76.75 -131.14
CA HIS A 71 8.37 77.33 -132.38
C HIS A 71 7.37 77.20 -133.54
N LEU A 72 6.65 76.08 -133.63
CA LEU A 72 5.61 75.87 -134.63
C LEU A 72 4.39 76.79 -134.37
N MET A 73 3.94 76.93 -133.12
CA MET A 73 2.87 77.85 -132.73
C MET A 73 3.20 79.31 -133.11
N THR A 74 4.44 79.74 -132.86
CA THR A 74 4.94 81.07 -133.23
C THR A 74 4.93 81.25 -134.75
N ALA A 75 5.49 80.31 -135.51
CA ALA A 75 5.48 80.32 -136.97
C ALA A 75 4.08 80.40 -137.58
N CYS A 76 3.13 79.62 -137.04
CA CYS A 76 1.73 79.63 -137.47
C CYS A 76 1.08 80.99 -137.21
N SER A 77 1.34 81.58 -136.04
CA SER A 77 0.82 82.90 -135.66
C SER A 77 1.36 84.01 -136.57
N GLU A 78 2.67 84.05 -136.81
CA GLU A 78 3.33 85.06 -137.65
C GLU A 78 2.99 84.95 -139.15
N LYS A 79 2.53 83.77 -139.62
CA LYS A 79 2.04 83.57 -140.99
C LYS A 79 0.52 83.71 -141.15
N GLY A 80 -0.19 84.12 -140.10
CA GLY A 80 -1.64 84.33 -140.14
C GLY A 80 -2.49 83.06 -140.08
N LEU A 81 -1.90 81.92 -139.70
CA LEU A 81 -2.57 80.62 -139.56
C LEU A 81 -3.23 80.50 -138.18
N SER A 82 -4.09 81.47 -137.85
CA SER A 82 -4.66 81.64 -136.51
C SER A 82 -5.47 80.43 -136.01
N GLN A 83 -6.19 79.76 -136.90
CA GLN A 83 -6.95 78.54 -136.56
C GLN A 83 -6.00 77.38 -136.16
N LEU A 84 -4.89 77.22 -136.88
CA LEU A 84 -3.88 76.21 -136.57
C LEU A 84 -3.12 76.53 -135.27
N ALA A 85 -2.76 77.79 -135.07
CA ALA A 85 -2.14 78.25 -133.82
C ALA A 85 -3.05 77.99 -132.60
N ALA A 86 -4.37 78.16 -132.75
CA ALA A 86 -5.34 77.82 -131.71
C ALA A 86 -5.40 76.30 -131.43
N VAL A 87 -5.45 75.47 -132.47
CA VAL A 87 -5.43 73.99 -132.34
C VAL A 87 -4.15 73.51 -131.64
N LEU A 88 -3.00 74.02 -132.03
CA LEU A 88 -1.70 73.74 -131.40
C LEU A 88 -1.66 74.21 -129.93
N THR A 89 -2.23 75.38 -129.62
CA THR A 89 -2.33 75.89 -128.24
C THR A 89 -3.20 74.99 -127.35
N VAL A 90 -4.31 74.47 -127.88
CA VAL A 90 -5.18 73.51 -127.17
C VAL A 90 -4.43 72.20 -126.95
N TYR A 91 -3.65 71.73 -127.93
CA TYR A 91 -2.83 70.53 -127.80
C TYR A 91 -1.76 70.65 -126.71
N GLN A 92 -0.99 71.75 -126.67
CA GLN A 92 0.01 71.96 -125.61
C GLN A 92 -0.62 71.96 -124.21
N LYS A 93 -1.82 72.58 -124.07
CA LYS A 93 -2.58 72.54 -122.81
C LYS A 93 -3.05 71.12 -122.48
N ALA A 94 -3.49 70.35 -123.47
CA ALA A 94 -3.90 68.96 -123.26
C ALA A 94 -2.72 68.07 -122.82
N GLN A 95 -1.53 68.21 -123.42
CA GLN A 95 -0.32 67.50 -122.97
C GLN A 95 0.05 67.86 -121.52
N VAL A 96 0.05 69.14 -121.16
CA VAL A 96 0.35 69.58 -119.78
C VAL A 96 -0.67 69.00 -118.79
N ILE A 97 -1.96 69.00 -119.12
CA ILE A 97 -3.01 68.40 -118.29
C ILE A 97 -2.81 66.88 -118.20
N GLN A 98 -2.50 66.20 -119.31
CA GLN A 98 -2.24 64.76 -119.33
C GLN A 98 -1.06 64.40 -118.42
N LYS A 99 0.03 65.17 -118.44
CA LYS A 99 1.18 65.00 -117.54
C LYS A 99 0.77 65.15 -116.07
N VAL A 100 0.07 66.24 -115.72
CA VAL A 100 -0.42 66.47 -114.35
C VAL A 100 -1.35 65.33 -113.89
N LEU A 101 -2.20 64.80 -114.78
CA LEU A 101 -3.06 63.66 -114.47
C LEU A 101 -2.27 62.36 -114.27
N LYS A 102 -1.26 62.05 -115.11
CA LYS A 102 -0.38 60.88 -114.92
C LYS A 102 0.41 61.00 -113.59
N ASP A 103 0.91 62.18 -113.25
CA ASP A 103 1.59 62.44 -111.98
C ASP A 103 0.65 62.29 -110.76
N GLN A 104 -0.58 62.80 -110.85
CA GLN A 104 -1.61 62.63 -109.81
C GLN A 104 -2.05 61.16 -109.65
N GLN A 105 -2.22 60.42 -110.75
CA GLN A 105 -2.53 58.99 -110.71
C GLN A 105 -1.41 58.20 -110.03
N LYS A 106 -0.15 58.48 -110.36
CA LYS A 106 1.02 57.86 -109.72
C LYS A 106 1.09 58.20 -108.22
N ALA A 107 0.82 59.44 -107.83
CA ALA A 107 0.78 59.85 -106.43
C ALA A 107 -0.38 59.19 -105.65
N LEU A 108 -1.55 59.00 -106.28
CA LEU A 108 -2.69 58.30 -105.69
C LEU A 108 -2.40 56.80 -105.53
N GLU A 109 -1.77 56.18 -106.53
CA GLU A 109 -1.39 54.76 -106.49
C GLU A 109 -0.36 54.49 -105.40
N ASN A 110 0.66 55.34 -105.24
CA ASN A 110 1.63 55.23 -104.15
C ASN A 110 0.92 55.31 -102.77
N LYS A 111 0.00 56.26 -102.58
CA LYS A 111 -0.80 56.37 -101.34
C LYS A 111 -1.70 55.15 -101.11
N ARG A 112 -2.24 54.56 -102.18
CA ARG A 112 -3.03 53.32 -102.09
C ARG A 112 -2.18 52.15 -101.61
N GLN A 113 -0.95 52.03 -102.11
CA GLN A 113 0.01 51.00 -101.69
C GLN A 113 0.46 51.20 -100.24
N GLU A 114 0.77 52.44 -99.84
CA GLU A 114 1.11 52.81 -98.45
C GLU A 114 -0.03 52.47 -97.48
N LEU A 115 -1.27 52.89 -97.78
CA LEU A 115 -2.44 52.56 -96.96
C LEU A 115 -2.73 51.05 -96.94
N SER A 116 -2.48 50.33 -98.03
CA SER A 116 -2.62 48.88 -98.08
C SER A 116 -1.61 48.18 -97.18
N HIS A 117 -0.37 48.67 -97.10
CA HIS A 117 0.67 48.14 -96.21
C HIS A 117 0.31 48.34 -94.74
N ILE A 118 -0.08 49.58 -94.38
CA ILE A 118 -0.51 49.93 -93.02
C ILE A 118 -1.73 49.11 -92.59
N LEU A 119 -2.67 48.84 -93.51
CA LEU A 119 -3.82 47.98 -93.23
C LEU A 119 -3.39 46.55 -92.93
N THR A 120 -2.49 45.97 -93.73
CA THR A 120 -1.99 44.60 -93.49
C THR A 120 -1.19 44.49 -92.19
N GLU A 121 -0.34 45.47 -91.86
CA GLU A 121 0.39 45.50 -90.58
C GLU A 121 -0.58 45.57 -89.40
N SER A 122 -1.63 46.40 -89.50
CA SER A 122 -2.66 46.52 -88.45
C SER A 122 -3.51 45.25 -88.29
N GLU A 123 -3.80 44.55 -89.39
CA GLU A 123 -4.49 43.26 -89.33
C GLU A 123 -3.62 42.17 -88.70
N ASP A 124 -2.31 42.15 -88.97
CA ASP A 124 -1.36 41.23 -88.34
C ASP A 124 -1.19 41.52 -86.83
N GLU A 125 -1.05 42.80 -86.43
CA GLU A 125 -1.03 43.19 -85.01
C GLU A 125 -2.30 42.76 -84.28
N LYS A 126 -3.47 42.97 -84.89
CA LYS A 126 -4.77 42.53 -84.36
C LYS A 126 -4.85 41.02 -84.20
N GLN A 127 -4.31 40.25 -85.16
CA GLN A 127 -4.23 38.79 -85.04
C GLN A 127 -3.31 38.37 -83.89
N GLN A 128 -2.12 38.98 -83.77
CA GLN A 128 -1.20 38.70 -82.66
C GLN A 128 -1.81 39.03 -81.29
N LEU A 129 -2.49 40.16 -81.15
CA LEU A 129 -3.21 40.52 -79.93
C LEU A 129 -4.34 39.53 -79.60
N THR A 130 -5.07 39.06 -80.62
CA THR A 130 -6.12 38.05 -80.47
C THR A 130 -5.56 36.70 -79.98
N VAL A 131 -4.40 36.28 -80.49
CA VAL A 131 -3.71 35.06 -80.00
C VAL A 131 -3.26 35.24 -78.55
N ARG A 132 -2.60 36.37 -78.23
CA ARG A 132 -2.14 36.66 -76.85
C ARG A 132 -3.30 36.67 -75.85
N LEU A 133 -4.44 37.28 -76.20
CA LEU A 133 -5.63 37.29 -75.34
C LEU A 133 -6.19 35.88 -75.08
N LYS A 134 -6.17 34.99 -76.08
CA LYS A 134 -6.58 33.59 -75.88
C LYS A 134 -5.64 32.86 -74.92
N THR A 135 -4.32 32.99 -75.11
CA THR A 135 -3.32 32.38 -74.21
C THR A 135 -3.48 32.88 -72.77
N THR A 136 -3.64 34.19 -72.56
CA THR A 136 -3.85 34.74 -71.21
C THR A 136 -5.17 34.30 -70.57
N GLU A 137 -6.25 34.10 -71.34
CA GLU A 137 -7.49 33.54 -70.81
C GLU A 137 -7.34 32.05 -70.45
N GLU A 138 -6.62 31.26 -71.26
CA GLU A 138 -6.29 29.86 -70.96
C GLU A 138 -5.45 29.74 -69.67
N GLU A 139 -4.42 30.56 -69.51
CA GLU A 139 -3.63 30.68 -68.27
C GLU A 139 -4.50 31.04 -67.06
N ARG A 140 -5.44 31.99 -67.22
CA ARG A 140 -6.38 32.39 -66.17
C ARG A 140 -7.30 31.26 -65.74
N GLN A 141 -7.79 30.46 -66.69
CA GLN A 141 -8.62 29.28 -66.39
C GLN A 141 -7.82 28.18 -65.68
N GLN A 142 -6.55 27.95 -66.07
CA GLN A 142 -5.66 27.02 -65.37
C GLN A 142 -5.41 27.46 -63.91
N LEU A 143 -5.14 28.75 -63.68
CA LEU A 143 -4.97 29.30 -62.34
C LEU A 143 -6.23 29.17 -61.46
N ILE A 144 -7.43 29.34 -62.04
CA ILE A 144 -8.70 29.09 -61.34
C ILE A 144 -8.83 27.61 -60.95
N GLY A 145 -8.44 26.69 -61.83
CA GLY A 145 -8.40 25.26 -61.53
C GLY A 145 -7.48 24.94 -60.35
N ILE A 146 -6.25 25.45 -60.39
CA ILE A 146 -5.24 25.26 -59.32
C ILE A 146 -5.74 25.84 -57.98
N LEU A 147 -6.28 27.06 -57.99
CA LEU A 147 -6.84 27.68 -56.78
C LEU A 147 -7.98 26.86 -56.17
N LYS A 148 -8.86 26.27 -57.01
CA LYS A 148 -9.94 25.40 -56.54
C LYS A 148 -9.40 24.13 -55.90
N THR A 149 -8.42 23.46 -56.52
CA THR A 149 -7.80 22.26 -55.92
C THR A 149 -7.07 22.58 -54.61
N THR A 150 -6.34 23.69 -54.54
CA THR A 150 -5.64 24.10 -53.31
C THR A 150 -6.61 24.46 -52.17
N GLU A 151 -7.78 25.06 -52.47
CA GLU A 151 -8.79 25.32 -51.45
C GLU A 151 -9.47 24.03 -50.96
N GLU A 152 -9.71 23.06 -51.85
CA GLU A 152 -10.20 21.72 -51.49
C GLU A 152 -9.20 20.97 -50.59
N GLU A 153 -7.90 20.98 -50.94
CA GLU A 153 -6.82 20.45 -50.10
C GLU A 153 -6.76 21.15 -48.74
N ARG A 154 -6.84 22.49 -48.72
CA ARG A 154 -6.81 23.28 -47.47
C ARG A 154 -7.97 22.93 -46.54
N GLN A 155 -9.16 22.67 -47.09
CA GLN A 155 -10.31 22.23 -46.32
C GLN A 155 -10.11 20.80 -45.78
N GLN A 156 -9.57 19.87 -46.57
CA GLN A 156 -9.21 18.52 -46.09
C GLN A 156 -8.19 18.56 -44.95
N PHE A 157 -7.13 19.39 -45.07
CA PHE A 157 -6.15 19.58 -43.99
C PHE A 157 -6.79 20.14 -42.71
N LYS A 158 -7.74 21.06 -42.83
CA LYS A 158 -8.46 21.64 -41.68
C LYS A 158 -9.33 20.59 -40.97
N ASP A 159 -10.01 19.72 -41.72
CA ASP A 159 -10.84 18.66 -41.15
C ASP A 159 -9.98 17.56 -40.50
N ALA A 160 -8.84 17.21 -41.12
CA ALA A 160 -7.85 16.30 -40.54
C ALA A 160 -7.22 16.85 -39.24
N LEU A 161 -6.91 18.15 -39.20
CA LEU A 161 -6.42 18.81 -37.99
C LEU A 161 -7.45 18.74 -36.85
N LYS A 162 -8.73 19.04 -37.15
CA LYS A 162 -9.82 18.95 -36.18
C LYS A 162 -10.02 17.53 -35.64
N ALA A 163 -9.96 16.51 -36.49
CA ALA A 163 -10.00 15.11 -36.05
C ALA A 163 -8.81 14.77 -35.13
N THR A 164 -7.61 15.26 -35.45
CA THR A 164 -6.40 15.07 -34.62
C THR A 164 -6.54 15.76 -33.26
N GLU A 165 -7.14 16.95 -33.19
CA GLU A 165 -7.42 17.65 -31.92
C GLU A 165 -8.45 16.89 -31.06
N GLU A 166 -9.51 16.34 -31.67
CA GLU A 166 -10.52 15.53 -30.99
C GLU A 166 -9.92 14.21 -30.43
N GLU A 167 -9.07 13.52 -31.21
CA GLU A 167 -8.30 12.36 -30.74
C GLU A 167 -7.36 12.72 -29.58
N GLY A 168 -6.67 13.86 -29.66
CA GLY A 168 -5.81 14.38 -28.60
C GLY A 168 -6.56 14.63 -27.29
N GLN A 169 -7.76 15.24 -27.36
CA GLN A 169 -8.63 15.43 -26.19
C GLN A 169 -9.09 14.10 -25.59
N HIS A 170 -9.46 13.12 -26.43
CA HIS A 170 -9.83 11.79 -25.96
C HIS A 170 -8.67 11.05 -25.28
N LEU A 171 -7.44 11.16 -25.81
CA LEU A 171 -6.24 10.60 -25.17
C LEU A 171 -5.94 11.25 -23.81
N ILE A 172 -6.10 12.58 -23.69
CA ILE A 172 -5.98 13.28 -22.40
C ILE A 172 -7.03 12.79 -21.40
N GLY A 173 -8.27 12.57 -21.85
CA GLY A 173 -9.33 11.99 -21.02
C GLY A 173 -9.00 10.59 -20.50
N ARG A 174 -8.51 9.71 -21.37
CA ARG A 174 -8.05 8.36 -21.00
C ARG A 174 -6.87 8.39 -20.02
N LEU A 175 -5.89 9.28 -20.24
CA LEU A 175 -4.73 9.39 -19.37
C LEU A 175 -5.12 9.81 -17.94
N LYS A 176 -6.05 10.77 -17.80
CA LYS A 176 -6.60 11.15 -16.49
C LYS A 176 -7.30 10.00 -15.78
N ALA A 177 -8.14 9.24 -16.48
CA ALA A 177 -8.81 8.08 -15.91
C ALA A 177 -7.81 7.02 -15.41
N THR A 178 -6.75 6.72 -16.18
CA THR A 178 -5.69 5.81 -15.75
C THR A 178 -4.86 6.35 -14.57
N GLU A 179 -4.68 7.67 -14.48
CA GLU A 179 -4.01 8.30 -13.33
C GLU A 179 -4.86 8.22 -12.06
N GLU A 180 -6.18 8.43 -12.17
CA GLU A 180 -7.15 8.23 -11.09
C GLU A 180 -7.22 6.77 -10.62
N GLU A 181 -7.28 5.80 -11.55
CA GLU A 181 -7.18 4.37 -11.24
C GLU A 181 -5.86 4.03 -10.53
N SER A 182 -4.73 4.55 -11.02
CA SER A 182 -3.41 4.35 -10.41
C SER A 182 -3.36 4.89 -8.97
N GLN A 183 -4.01 6.02 -8.71
CA GLN A 183 -4.10 6.58 -7.36
C GLN A 183 -4.96 5.70 -6.44
N GLN A 184 -6.13 5.24 -6.91
CA GLN A 184 -6.97 4.30 -6.16
C GLN A 184 -6.23 2.99 -5.82
N PHE A 185 -5.43 2.46 -6.74
CA PHE A 185 -4.58 1.28 -6.48
C PHE A 185 -3.51 1.55 -5.41
N LYS A 186 -2.86 2.72 -5.40
CA LYS A 186 -1.90 3.09 -4.35
C LYS A 186 -2.55 3.17 -2.98
N ASP A 187 -3.73 3.79 -2.90
CA ASP A 187 -4.45 3.97 -1.64
C ASP A 187 -4.98 2.62 -1.10
N ALA A 188 -5.47 1.74 -1.97
CA ALA A 188 -5.84 0.37 -1.62
C ALA A 188 -4.64 -0.47 -1.14
N LEU A 189 -3.46 -0.31 -1.76
CA LEU A 189 -2.24 -0.99 -1.33
C LEU A 189 -1.76 -0.48 0.04
N LYS A 190 -1.83 0.83 0.29
CA LYS A 190 -1.53 1.43 1.59
C LYS A 190 -2.45 0.89 2.69
N ALA A 191 -3.76 0.83 2.45
CA ALA A 191 -4.71 0.25 3.39
C ALA A 191 -4.42 -1.24 3.68
N LYS A 192 -4.03 -2.03 2.66
CA LYS A 192 -3.64 -3.43 2.85
C LYS A 192 -2.33 -3.60 3.62
N GLU A 193 -1.39 -2.68 3.48
CA GLU A 193 -0.17 -2.65 4.29
C GLU A 193 -0.47 -2.31 5.76
N GLU A 194 -1.36 -1.35 6.02
CA GLU A 194 -1.81 -1.00 7.38
C GLU A 194 -2.56 -2.17 8.04
N GLU A 195 -3.47 -2.86 7.33
CA GLU A 195 -4.09 -4.11 7.80
C GLU A 195 -3.05 -5.18 8.15
N ARG A 196 -2.03 -5.37 7.30
CA ARG A 196 -0.95 -6.35 7.52
C ARG A 196 -0.15 -6.03 8.78
N GLN A 197 0.16 -4.75 9.02
CA GLN A 197 0.86 -4.31 10.22
C GLN A 197 0.03 -4.53 11.49
N GLN A 198 -1.28 -4.23 11.45
CA GLN A 198 -2.20 -4.51 12.57
C GLN A 198 -2.29 -6.02 12.87
N LEU A 199 -2.40 -6.86 11.84
CA LEU A 199 -2.41 -8.33 12.00
C LEU A 199 -1.10 -8.83 12.61
N ASN A 200 0.05 -8.32 12.16
CA ASN A 200 1.36 -8.67 12.72
C ASN A 200 1.50 -8.25 14.19
N GLY A 201 0.98 -7.07 14.56
CA GLY A 201 0.90 -6.63 15.95
C GLY A 201 0.07 -7.57 16.82
N ARG A 202 -1.14 -7.93 16.36
CA ARG A 202 -2.02 -8.90 17.05
C ARG A 202 -1.39 -10.29 17.18
N LEU A 203 -0.67 -10.74 16.15
CA LEU A 203 0.05 -12.02 16.19
C LEU A 203 1.16 -11.99 17.26
N LYS A 204 1.93 -10.90 17.35
CA LYS A 204 2.97 -10.74 18.37
C LYS A 204 2.39 -10.77 19.79
N THR A 205 1.29 -10.06 20.06
CA THR A 205 0.62 -10.11 21.37
C THR A 205 0.09 -11.52 21.69
N THR A 206 -0.50 -12.21 20.70
CA THR A 206 -0.97 -13.59 20.88
C THR A 206 0.17 -14.54 21.24
N GLU A 207 1.35 -14.37 20.63
CA GLU A 207 2.53 -15.17 20.91
C GLU A 207 3.15 -14.86 22.28
N GLU A 208 3.15 -13.60 22.70
CA GLU A 208 3.54 -13.18 24.06
C GLU A 208 2.61 -13.78 25.13
N GLU A 209 1.28 -13.74 24.92
CA GLU A 209 0.31 -14.42 25.78
C GLU A 209 0.51 -15.94 25.82
N ARG A 210 0.79 -16.57 24.67
CA ARG A 210 1.08 -18.00 24.56
C ARG A 210 2.32 -18.37 25.36
N GLN A 211 3.37 -17.55 25.29
CA GLN A 211 4.60 -17.77 26.04
C GLN A 211 4.36 -17.65 27.56
N GLN A 212 3.64 -16.61 28.02
CA GLN A 212 3.27 -16.46 29.42
C GLN A 212 2.47 -17.68 29.95
N ARG A 213 1.51 -18.20 29.16
CA ARG A 213 0.77 -19.41 29.52
C ARG A 213 1.66 -20.64 29.62
N ASN A 214 2.62 -20.82 28.72
CA ASN A 214 3.57 -21.93 28.78
C ASN A 214 4.43 -21.87 30.06
N ASP A 215 4.85 -20.67 30.47
CA ASP A 215 5.69 -20.52 31.66
C ASP A 215 4.88 -20.71 32.96
N ILE A 216 3.61 -20.29 33.00
CA ILE A 216 2.66 -20.65 34.08
C ILE A 216 2.43 -22.16 34.15
N LEU A 217 2.28 -22.84 33.00
CA LEU A 217 2.11 -24.29 32.96
C LEU A 217 3.34 -25.02 33.53
N LYS A 218 4.56 -24.63 33.15
CA LYS A 218 5.79 -25.20 33.73
C LYS A 218 5.87 -25.01 35.24
N ALA A 219 5.60 -23.80 35.74
CA ALA A 219 5.60 -23.54 37.18
C ALA A 219 4.56 -24.41 37.91
N THR A 220 3.38 -24.62 37.29
CA THR A 220 2.34 -25.52 37.82
C THR A 220 2.80 -26.98 37.83
N GLU A 221 3.49 -27.44 36.78
CA GLU A 221 4.07 -28.78 36.71
C GLU A 221 5.16 -29.00 37.77
N GLU A 222 6.02 -28.01 38.02
CA GLU A 222 7.03 -28.01 39.10
C GLU A 222 6.38 -28.05 40.50
N GLU A 223 5.33 -27.25 40.74
CA GLU A 223 4.56 -27.30 41.99
C GLU A 223 3.89 -28.67 42.22
N ILE A 224 3.33 -29.28 41.17
CA ILE A 224 2.74 -30.62 41.23
C ILE A 224 3.80 -31.67 41.56
N GLN A 225 5.01 -31.59 40.99
CA GLN A 225 6.12 -32.49 41.34
C GLN A 225 6.49 -32.36 42.82
N LEU A 226 6.69 -31.14 43.32
CA LEU A 226 7.03 -30.86 44.72
C LEU A 226 5.92 -31.32 45.69
N LEU A 227 4.65 -31.16 45.32
CA LEU A 227 3.52 -31.66 46.12
C LEU A 227 3.47 -33.19 46.15
N ASN A 228 3.77 -33.86 45.04
CA ASN A 228 3.86 -35.32 44.99
C ASN A 228 5.01 -35.85 45.85
N GLU A 229 6.18 -35.20 45.84
CA GLU A 229 7.31 -35.54 46.73
C GLU A 229 6.93 -35.39 48.20
N ARG A 230 6.32 -34.26 48.59
CA ARG A 230 5.85 -34.03 49.97
C ARG A 230 4.79 -35.04 50.40
N LEU A 231 3.87 -35.41 49.50
CA LEU A 231 2.85 -36.43 49.76
C LEU A 231 3.49 -37.80 49.97
N LYS A 232 4.50 -38.16 49.15
CA LYS A 232 5.26 -39.40 49.31
C LYS A 232 5.97 -39.44 50.67
N THR A 233 6.69 -38.40 51.07
CA THR A 233 7.33 -38.31 52.40
C THR A 233 6.29 -38.42 53.53
N THR A 234 5.15 -37.75 53.39
CA THR A 234 4.06 -37.84 54.38
C THR A 234 3.48 -39.25 54.49
N GLU A 235 3.38 -40.00 53.38
CA GLU A 235 2.94 -41.40 53.41
C GLU A 235 3.99 -42.33 54.03
N GLU A 236 5.27 -42.10 53.77
CA GLU A 236 6.38 -42.81 54.40
C GLU A 236 6.42 -42.59 55.92
N GLU A 237 6.26 -41.34 56.37
CA GLU A 237 6.10 -41.00 57.80
C GLU A 237 4.86 -41.68 58.39
N ARG A 238 3.71 -41.61 57.71
CA ARG A 238 2.46 -42.26 58.13
C ARG A 238 2.63 -43.77 58.27
N GLN A 239 3.38 -44.41 57.38
CA GLN A 239 3.73 -45.81 57.48
C GLN A 239 4.62 -46.10 58.69
N GLN A 240 5.69 -45.32 58.90
CA GLN A 240 6.54 -45.46 60.10
C GLN A 240 5.75 -45.28 61.41
N PHE A 241 4.77 -44.37 61.45
CA PHE A 241 3.87 -44.21 62.60
C PHE A 241 2.97 -45.45 62.80
N ARG A 242 2.42 -46.04 61.73
CA ARG A 242 1.68 -47.31 61.81
C ARG A 242 2.55 -48.44 62.35
N ASP A 243 3.77 -48.59 61.85
CA ASP A 243 4.69 -49.66 62.27
C ASP A 243 5.12 -49.50 63.74
N ARG A 244 5.34 -48.25 64.18
CA ARG A 244 5.57 -47.92 65.60
C ARG A 244 4.34 -48.23 66.46
N LEU A 245 3.13 -47.89 66.00
CA LEU A 245 1.88 -48.18 66.71
C LEU A 245 1.69 -49.68 66.90
N ASN A 246 1.81 -50.47 65.82
CA ASN A 246 1.74 -51.93 65.84
C ASN A 246 2.79 -52.53 66.80
N THR A 247 4.01 -51.98 66.81
CA THR A 247 5.06 -52.38 67.75
C THR A 247 4.70 -52.08 69.20
N THR A 248 4.08 -50.92 69.49
CA THR A 248 3.61 -50.61 70.85
C THR A 248 2.40 -51.43 71.26
N GLU A 249 1.50 -51.75 70.34
CA GLU A 249 0.35 -52.63 70.59
C GLU A 249 0.80 -54.06 70.91
N TYR A 250 1.75 -54.60 70.15
CA TYR A 250 2.37 -55.90 70.47
C TYR A 250 3.02 -55.90 71.86
N LYS A 251 3.81 -54.86 72.19
CA LYS A 251 4.41 -54.72 73.52
C LYS A 251 3.37 -54.61 74.64
N LEU A 252 2.29 -53.85 74.43
CA LEU A 252 1.20 -53.75 75.40
C LEU A 252 0.46 -55.08 75.58
N LYS A 253 0.30 -55.86 74.51
CA LYS A 253 -0.23 -57.22 74.59
C LYS A 253 0.67 -58.12 75.44
N THR A 254 1.98 -58.17 75.15
CA THR A 254 2.95 -58.95 75.94
C THR A 254 2.95 -58.53 77.41
N LEU A 255 2.94 -57.22 77.71
CA LEU A 255 2.87 -56.74 79.10
C LEU A 255 1.55 -57.09 79.80
N ASN A 256 0.43 -57.18 79.08
CA ASN A 256 -0.84 -57.68 79.65
C ASN A 256 -0.78 -59.19 79.90
N ASP A 257 -0.23 -59.97 78.96
CA ASP A 257 -0.04 -61.41 79.12
C ASP A 257 0.87 -61.71 80.33
N GLU A 258 2.01 -61.00 80.46
CA GLU A 258 2.93 -61.06 81.63
C GLU A 258 2.24 -60.64 82.94
N LYS A 259 1.42 -59.58 82.91
CA LYS A 259 0.66 -59.11 84.08
C LYS A 259 -0.39 -60.13 84.52
N ASP A 260 -1.08 -60.77 83.59
CA ASP A 260 -2.07 -61.79 83.90
C ASP A 260 -1.40 -63.06 84.45
N GLU A 261 -0.21 -63.43 83.97
CA GLU A 261 0.63 -64.48 84.57
C GLU A 261 1.06 -64.12 86.01
N LEU A 262 1.52 -62.89 86.25
CA LEU A 262 1.86 -62.41 87.61
C LEU A 262 0.63 -62.40 88.54
N LEU A 263 -0.54 -61.99 88.06
CA LEU A 263 -1.79 -62.02 88.81
C LEU A 263 -2.22 -63.46 89.12
N GLN A 264 -2.01 -64.40 88.20
CA GLN A 264 -2.28 -65.82 88.42
C GLN A 264 -1.35 -66.39 89.49
N LYS A 265 -0.04 -66.12 89.39
CA LYS A 265 0.96 -66.51 90.39
C LYS A 265 0.63 -65.96 91.79
N GLN A 266 0.26 -64.68 91.90
CA GLN A 266 -0.16 -64.10 93.19
C GLN A 266 -1.41 -64.77 93.77
N LYS A 267 -2.39 -65.18 92.94
CA LYS A 267 -3.56 -65.93 93.42
C LYS A 267 -3.16 -67.31 93.96
N GLU A 268 -2.24 -68.00 93.30
CA GLU A 268 -1.74 -69.32 93.72
C GLU A 268 -0.94 -69.23 95.03
N GLU A 269 -0.03 -68.26 95.16
CA GLU A 269 0.69 -67.96 96.40
C GLU A 269 -0.28 -67.62 97.54
N LEU A 270 -1.31 -66.80 97.27
CA LEU A 270 -2.34 -66.44 98.25
C LEU A 270 -3.19 -67.65 98.68
N GLU A 271 -3.56 -68.55 97.77
CA GLU A 271 -4.35 -69.74 98.11
C GLU A 271 -3.49 -70.79 98.83
N GLY A 272 -2.21 -70.90 98.51
CA GLY A 272 -1.22 -71.65 99.29
C GLY A 272 -1.08 -71.10 100.72
N ALA A 273 -0.95 -69.78 100.87
CA ALA A 273 -0.90 -69.11 102.17
C ALA A 273 -2.19 -69.31 102.98
N LYS A 274 -3.37 -69.19 102.37
CA LYS A 274 -4.66 -69.53 103.01
C LYS A 274 -4.73 -70.99 103.44
N SER A 275 -4.20 -71.91 102.64
CA SER A 275 -4.20 -73.34 102.95
C SER A 275 -3.28 -73.65 104.13
N SER A 276 -2.11 -73.03 104.19
CA SER A 276 -1.21 -73.07 105.36
C SER A 276 -1.86 -72.44 106.61
N LEU A 277 -2.59 -71.33 106.45
CA LEU A 277 -3.35 -70.69 107.52
C LEU A 277 -4.51 -71.57 108.02
N ARG A 278 -5.16 -72.35 107.14
CA ARG A 278 -6.15 -73.37 107.56
C ARG A 278 -5.48 -74.50 108.33
N ALA A 279 -4.36 -75.04 107.83
CA ALA A 279 -3.63 -76.11 108.51
C ALA A 279 -3.18 -75.70 109.92
N THR A 280 -2.55 -74.53 110.07
CA THR A 280 -2.14 -73.99 111.38
C THR A 280 -3.33 -73.67 112.29
N LYS A 281 -4.45 -73.18 111.74
CA LYS A 281 -5.71 -73.02 112.50
C LYS A 281 -6.27 -74.36 112.99
N ASP A 282 -6.24 -75.39 112.15
CA ASP A 282 -6.74 -76.72 112.49
C ASP A 282 -5.84 -77.42 113.52
N GLU A 283 -4.51 -77.24 113.43
CA GLU A 283 -3.56 -77.65 114.49
C GLU A 283 -3.78 -76.89 115.80
N LEU A 284 -4.05 -75.58 115.75
CA LEU A 284 -4.36 -74.79 116.93
C LEU A 284 -5.67 -75.25 117.58
N LEU A 285 -6.72 -75.50 116.79
CA LEU A 285 -8.00 -76.05 117.27
C LEU A 285 -7.82 -77.45 117.87
N LYS A 286 -6.97 -78.30 117.25
CA LYS A 286 -6.63 -79.61 117.79
C LYS A 286 -5.89 -79.50 119.12
N SER A 287 -4.93 -78.58 119.24
CA SER A 287 -4.20 -78.30 120.48
C SER A 287 -5.10 -77.73 121.58
N GLN A 288 -6.04 -76.84 121.24
CA GLN A 288 -7.07 -76.35 122.17
C GLN A 288 -8.02 -77.46 122.62
N LEU A 289 -8.37 -78.39 121.73
CA LEU A 289 -9.17 -79.57 122.07
C LEU A 289 -8.40 -80.54 122.96
N GLU A 290 -7.10 -80.75 122.71
CA GLU A 290 -6.21 -81.54 123.58
C GLU A 290 -6.15 -80.92 124.99
N TYR A 291 -5.88 -79.62 125.08
CA TYR A 291 -5.88 -78.86 126.33
C TYR A 291 -7.22 -78.92 127.08
N ALA A 292 -8.35 -78.87 126.35
CA ALA A 292 -9.68 -79.04 126.94
C ALA A 292 -9.91 -80.46 127.50
N LYS A 293 -9.42 -81.51 126.82
CA LYS A 293 -9.45 -82.89 127.34
C LYS A 293 -8.55 -83.05 128.57
N GLU A 294 -7.35 -82.47 128.56
CA GLU A 294 -6.43 -82.49 129.71
C GLU A 294 -7.03 -81.75 130.91
N SER A 295 -7.66 -80.59 130.69
CA SER A 295 -8.43 -79.86 131.70
C SER A 295 -9.58 -80.68 132.27
N MET A 296 -10.36 -81.37 131.42
CA MET A 296 -11.40 -82.30 131.86
C MET A 296 -10.84 -83.48 132.66
N ALA A 297 -9.71 -84.06 132.24
CA ALA A 297 -9.05 -85.15 132.96
C ALA A 297 -8.55 -84.69 134.34
N LEU A 298 -7.94 -83.51 134.43
CA LEU A 298 -7.57 -82.86 135.70
C LEU A 298 -8.80 -82.62 136.59
N GLN A 299 -9.91 -82.18 136.02
CA GLN A 299 -11.16 -81.95 136.76
C GLN A 299 -11.78 -83.26 137.29
N GLU A 300 -11.70 -84.35 136.53
CA GLU A 300 -12.15 -85.67 136.97
C GLU A 300 -11.20 -86.27 138.02
N VAL A 301 -9.88 -86.07 137.90
CA VAL A 301 -8.90 -86.43 138.95
C VAL A 301 -9.15 -85.64 140.24
N LEU A 302 -9.45 -84.34 140.15
CA LEU A 302 -9.84 -83.52 141.30
C LEU A 302 -11.14 -84.03 141.95
N LYS A 303 -12.12 -84.45 141.15
CA LYS A 303 -13.38 -85.05 141.63
C LYS A 303 -13.13 -86.39 142.32
N GLN A 304 -12.36 -87.30 141.72
CA GLN A 304 -11.98 -88.58 142.33
C GLN A 304 -11.17 -88.39 143.63
N THR A 305 -10.28 -87.39 143.66
CA THR A 305 -9.53 -87.03 144.88
C THR A 305 -10.48 -86.53 145.99
N ARG A 306 -11.50 -85.75 145.63
CA ARG A 306 -12.54 -85.26 146.55
C ARG A 306 -13.44 -86.39 147.08
N GLU A 307 -13.79 -87.34 146.23
CA GLU A 307 -14.56 -88.54 146.59
C GLU A 307 -13.75 -89.50 147.48
N ALA A 308 -12.46 -89.70 147.20
CA ALA A 308 -11.55 -90.46 148.06
C ALA A 308 -11.35 -89.81 149.44
N LEU A 309 -11.33 -88.47 149.51
CA LEU A 309 -11.29 -87.74 150.78
C LEU A 309 -12.58 -87.96 151.60
N ASN A 310 -13.74 -87.93 150.95
CA ASN A 310 -15.03 -88.23 151.59
C ASN A 310 -15.12 -89.68 152.09
N GLN A 311 -14.61 -90.66 151.34
CA GLN A 311 -14.57 -92.05 151.82
C GLN A 311 -13.66 -92.22 153.05
N LYS A 312 -12.54 -91.48 153.14
CA LYS A 312 -11.71 -91.45 154.36
C LYS A 312 -12.41 -90.78 155.55
N GLN A 313 -13.31 -89.82 155.34
CA GLN A 313 -14.10 -89.22 156.43
C GLN A 313 -15.22 -90.14 156.94
N LEU A 314 -15.87 -90.93 156.08
CA LEU A 314 -16.92 -91.87 156.53
C LEU A 314 -16.39 -92.97 157.46
N GLY A 315 -15.12 -93.34 157.36
CA GLY A 315 -14.47 -94.26 158.30
C GLY A 315 -14.29 -93.72 159.72
N TYR A 316 -14.42 -92.39 159.93
CA TYR A 316 -14.08 -91.73 161.20
C TYR A 316 -15.29 -91.26 162.02
N TYR A 317 -16.47 -91.13 161.40
CA TYR A 317 -17.67 -90.59 162.07
C TYR A 317 -18.65 -91.65 162.63
N GLY A 318 -18.33 -92.94 162.52
CA GLY A 318 -19.20 -94.03 162.97
C GLY A 318 -19.08 -94.45 164.45
N LEU A 319 -18.02 -94.02 165.18
CA LEU A 319 -17.66 -94.64 166.46
C LEU A 319 -17.90 -93.80 167.74
N VAL A 320 -18.28 -92.51 167.64
CA VAL A 320 -18.23 -91.57 168.77
C VAL A 320 -19.60 -90.94 169.08
N ARG A 321 -20.63 -91.77 169.31
CA ARG A 321 -21.93 -91.30 169.83
C ARG A 321 -22.68 -92.25 170.77
N TYR A 322 -22.00 -93.19 171.44
CA TYR A 322 -22.64 -94.03 172.47
C TYR A 322 -21.88 -94.25 173.80
N TYR A 323 -20.66 -93.74 173.96
CA TYR A 323 -19.93 -93.83 175.23
C TYR A 323 -19.37 -92.48 175.70
N GLU A 324 -20.24 -91.48 175.74
CA GLU A 324 -19.98 -90.21 176.44
C GLU A 324 -20.96 -90.06 177.63
N ARG A 325 -20.78 -90.93 178.62
CA ARG A 325 -21.41 -90.80 179.95
C ARG A 325 -20.44 -91.28 181.02
N SER A 326 -19.88 -90.31 181.75
CA SER A 326 -19.06 -90.45 182.98
C SER A 326 -17.53 -90.48 182.78
N PHE A 327 -16.90 -89.29 182.89
CA PHE A 327 -15.57 -88.92 183.44
C PHE A 327 -14.87 -87.89 182.54
N ARG A 328 -14.06 -86.94 183.00
CA ARG A 328 -13.76 -86.19 184.25
C ARG A 328 -12.57 -85.26 183.86
N PRO A 329 -12.09 -84.32 184.70
CA PRO A 329 -11.70 -82.99 184.24
C PRO A 329 -10.21 -82.66 184.48
N MET A 330 -9.89 -81.34 184.40
CA MET A 330 -8.62 -80.60 184.61
C MET A 330 -8.11 -79.97 183.29
N GLN A 331 -7.95 -78.63 183.23
CA GLN A 331 -6.74 -77.84 183.57
C GLN A 331 -5.53 -78.28 182.71
N SER A 332 -4.68 -77.41 182.14
CA SER A 332 -4.44 -75.97 182.29
C SER A 332 -3.29 -75.54 181.33
N PHE A 333 -3.20 -74.23 180.99
CA PHE A 333 -1.95 -73.52 180.56
C PHE A 333 -1.35 -73.91 179.16
N ILE A 334 -1.06 -72.98 178.21
CA ILE A 334 0.05 -71.97 178.10
C ILE A 334 1.40 -72.62 177.66
N PRO A 335 2.26 -72.01 176.78
CA PRO A 335 2.10 -70.89 175.81
C PRO A 335 2.98 -70.92 174.50
N HIS A 336 2.91 -69.81 173.73
CA HIS A 336 4.02 -69.04 173.07
C HIS A 336 4.90 -69.53 171.88
N LEU A 337 5.09 -68.55 170.97
CA LEU A 337 6.34 -68.07 170.29
C LEU A 337 7.08 -68.86 169.20
N ALA A 338 7.58 -68.07 168.23
CA ALA A 338 8.80 -68.27 167.41
C ALA A 338 8.77 -69.44 166.39
N SER A 339 9.48 -69.43 165.25
CA SER A 339 10.31 -68.41 164.56
C SER A 339 10.79 -68.97 163.20
N TYR A 340 11.15 -68.12 162.23
CA TYR A 340 12.02 -68.43 161.06
C TYR A 340 11.43 -69.49 160.06
N ILE A 341 11.82 -69.63 158.78
CA ILE A 341 13.07 -69.46 158.01
C ILE A 341 12.69 -68.90 156.60
N GLU A 342 13.12 -67.71 156.17
CA GLU A 342 14.21 -67.36 155.20
C GLU A 342 13.88 -67.46 153.68
N GLY A 343 14.67 -66.73 152.86
CA GLY A 343 14.57 -66.62 151.40
C GLY A 343 15.24 -67.77 150.61
N PRO A 344 15.72 -67.57 149.36
CA PRO A 344 16.49 -66.41 148.85
C PRO A 344 15.82 -65.70 147.63
N LEU A 345 16.22 -64.50 147.14
CA LEU A 345 17.51 -64.07 146.54
C LEU A 345 17.84 -64.94 145.30
N GLU A 346 17.71 -64.48 144.04
CA GLU A 346 18.64 -63.69 143.19
C GLU A 346 18.12 -63.83 141.73
N THR A 347 18.47 -63.08 140.66
CA THR A 347 19.31 -61.90 140.39
C THR A 347 18.91 -61.27 139.05
N SER A 348 19.22 -59.97 138.85
CA SER A 348 19.41 -59.35 137.52
C SER A 348 20.90 -59.52 137.10
N PRO A 349 21.28 -59.43 135.81
CA PRO A 349 21.66 -58.13 135.19
C PRO A 349 21.10 -57.99 133.74
N GLU A 350 21.01 -56.83 133.07
CA GLU A 350 21.76 -55.55 133.04
C GLU A 350 22.94 -55.51 132.05
N ARG A 351 22.98 -54.46 131.19
CA ARG A 351 24.13 -53.92 130.39
C ARG A 351 24.71 -54.82 129.27
N VAL A 352 25.45 -54.36 128.25
CA VAL A 352 25.96 -53.04 127.74
C VAL A 352 25.94 -53.13 126.19
N ALA A 353 25.43 -52.15 125.42
CA ALA A 353 26.11 -50.99 124.79
C ALA A 353 26.79 -51.22 123.41
N ASP A 354 26.85 -50.11 122.65
CA ASP A 354 27.77 -49.72 121.57
C ASP A 354 27.99 -50.64 120.34
N LEU A 355 27.50 -50.22 119.17
CA LEU A 355 28.28 -49.45 118.18
C LEU A 355 27.50 -49.15 116.88
N ASP A 356 27.34 -47.85 116.59
CA ASP A 356 27.27 -47.25 115.24
C ASP A 356 28.72 -47.31 114.62
N PRO A 357 29.01 -47.15 113.31
CA PRO A 357 28.60 -45.96 112.54
C PRO A 357 28.33 -46.08 111.02
N GLY A 358 27.34 -45.31 110.55
CA GLY A 358 27.37 -44.56 109.27
C GLY A 358 27.39 -45.34 107.94
N LEU A 359 27.35 -44.73 106.75
CA LEU A 359 27.02 -43.36 106.26
C LEU A 359 26.33 -43.56 104.86
N ASP A 360 25.77 -42.61 104.12
CA ASP A 360 25.63 -41.13 104.18
C ASP A 360 24.32 -40.75 103.42
N SER A 361 23.58 -39.66 103.66
CA SER A 361 23.78 -38.26 103.17
C SER A 361 24.24 -38.18 101.69
N THR A 362 23.70 -37.44 100.72
CA THR A 362 22.91 -36.19 100.58
C THR A 362 22.27 -36.21 99.14
N LEU A 363 21.37 -35.34 98.64
CA LEU A 363 21.14 -33.89 98.80
C LEU A 363 19.64 -33.48 98.66
N ASN A 364 19.38 -32.27 99.17
CA ASN A 364 18.12 -31.55 99.39
C ASN A 364 17.20 -31.21 98.18
N PRO A 365 15.94 -30.81 98.46
CA PRO A 365 15.08 -29.98 97.61
C PRO A 365 15.15 -28.47 97.97
N GLU A 366 14.59 -27.60 97.10
CA GLU A 366 14.00 -26.24 97.29
C GLU A 366 13.80 -25.66 95.86
N SER A 367 12.62 -25.25 95.36
CA SER A 367 11.66 -24.19 95.72
C SER A 367 11.97 -22.79 95.17
N ASP A 368 10.89 -22.09 94.82
CA ASP A 368 10.75 -20.66 94.46
C ASP A 368 11.29 -20.09 93.13
N GLY A 369 10.36 -19.45 92.40
CA GLY A 369 10.60 -18.06 92.00
C GLY A 369 10.44 -17.73 90.50
N PRO A 370 9.57 -16.77 90.12
CA PRO A 370 9.39 -16.33 88.73
C PRO A 370 10.28 -15.11 88.39
N VAL A 371 10.43 -14.78 87.10
CA VAL A 371 10.41 -13.37 86.59
C VAL A 371 10.38 -13.30 85.04
N ALA A 372 9.30 -12.67 84.56
CA ALA A 372 9.13 -11.72 83.45
C ALA A 372 9.76 -11.86 82.03
N ALA A 373 9.10 -11.09 81.13
CA ALA A 373 9.62 -10.38 79.97
C ALA A 373 9.73 -11.10 78.60
N ASN A 374 8.60 -11.11 77.88
CA ASN A 374 8.44 -10.45 76.58
C ASN A 374 6.93 -10.49 76.23
N ALA A 375 6.15 -9.41 76.10
CA ALA A 375 6.35 -8.19 75.31
C ALA A 375 6.80 -8.54 73.87
N GLY A 376 5.97 -8.49 72.82
CA GLY A 376 4.67 -7.84 72.65
C GLY A 376 4.82 -6.63 71.72
N LEU A 377 4.34 -6.77 70.48
CA LEU A 377 3.93 -5.74 69.49
C LEU A 377 3.67 -6.53 68.18
N PHE A 378 2.47 -6.61 67.61
CA PHE A 378 1.59 -5.58 67.05
C PHE A 378 2.19 -4.77 65.90
N LEU A 379 1.49 -4.88 64.75
CA LEU A 379 1.28 -3.95 63.62
C LEU A 379 1.46 -4.73 62.29
N SER A 380 0.66 -4.58 61.25
CA SER A 380 -0.69 -4.06 61.02
C SER A 380 -0.93 -4.24 59.51
N LEU A 381 -2.17 -4.53 59.11
CA LEU A 381 -2.61 -4.46 57.71
C LEU A 381 -2.59 -3.01 57.18
N GLY A 382 -2.61 -2.83 55.86
CA GLY A 382 -2.82 -1.51 55.24
C GLY A 382 -2.68 -1.45 53.71
N SER A 383 -3.70 -1.88 52.97
CA SER A 383 -3.83 -1.66 51.52
C SER A 383 -4.53 -0.32 51.19
N LEU A 384 -4.29 0.25 50.00
CA LEU A 384 -5.17 1.00 49.07
C LEU A 384 -4.25 1.77 48.07
N VAL A 385 -4.35 1.78 46.72
CA VAL A 385 -5.45 1.87 45.72
C VAL A 385 -5.82 3.34 45.32
N PHE A 386 -6.09 3.54 44.01
CA PHE A 386 -6.34 4.80 43.23
C PHE A 386 -5.12 5.68 42.89
N GLY A 387 -5.00 6.28 41.68
CA GLY A 387 -5.77 6.11 40.43
C GLY A 387 -5.88 7.38 39.53
N ALA A 388 -5.76 7.22 38.19
CA ALA A 388 -6.05 8.20 37.10
C ALA A 388 -5.14 9.47 37.03
N MET A 389 -4.92 10.21 35.92
CA MET A 389 -5.71 10.47 34.70
C MET A 389 -4.90 11.32 33.66
N MET A 390 -5.36 11.36 32.39
CA MET A 390 -5.01 12.28 31.25
C MET A 390 -3.62 12.13 30.59
N ASN A 391 -3.44 12.05 29.25
CA ASN A 391 -4.00 12.68 28.02
C ASN A 391 -3.35 14.02 27.58
N CYS A 392 -2.74 14.00 26.39
CA CYS A 392 -2.58 15.05 25.35
C CYS A 392 -1.59 14.47 24.29
N SER A 393 -1.99 14.01 23.11
CA SER A 393 -2.60 14.72 21.95
C SER A 393 -1.64 15.68 21.23
N ASP A 394 -1.14 15.19 20.09
CA ASP A 394 -1.07 15.83 18.77
C ASP A 394 -0.59 17.30 18.66
N VAL A 395 0.53 17.48 17.95
CA VAL A 395 0.95 18.76 17.37
C VAL A 395 1.01 18.60 15.86
N GLU A 396 0.04 19.21 15.17
CA GLU A 396 0.07 19.40 13.72
C GLU A 396 1.27 20.29 13.33
N MET A 397 1.92 19.99 12.21
CA MET A 397 2.89 20.91 11.60
C MET A 397 2.59 21.08 10.11
N CYS A 398 2.03 22.25 9.76
CA CYS A 398 1.73 22.61 8.39
C CYS A 398 2.98 23.06 7.60
N SER A 399 2.83 23.03 6.28
CA SER A 399 3.58 23.83 5.28
C SER A 399 4.99 23.33 4.91
N TYR A 400 5.16 22.95 3.64
CA TYR A 400 5.62 23.92 2.65
C TYR A 400 5.28 23.51 1.21
N ARG A 401 4.89 24.48 0.39
CA ARG A 401 4.46 24.33 -1.00
C ARG A 401 5.55 24.88 -1.91
N TRP A 402 6.22 24.04 -2.70
CA TRP A 402 7.09 24.50 -3.79
C TRP A 402 6.57 24.04 -5.14
N ARG A 403 6.23 25.03 -5.97
CA ARG A 403 5.86 24.88 -7.38
C ARG A 403 7.08 25.33 -8.17
N LYS A 404 7.71 24.44 -8.95
CA LYS A 404 8.77 24.83 -9.89
C LYS A 404 8.28 24.60 -11.32
N THR A 405 8.25 25.70 -12.07
CA THR A 405 8.11 25.71 -13.53
C THR A 405 9.47 25.57 -14.17
N GLU A 406 9.59 24.68 -15.14
CA GLU A 406 10.51 24.71 -16.29
C GLU A 406 10.01 23.70 -17.33
#